data_AF-A0A964FFL0-F1
#
_entry.id   AF-A0A964FFL0-F1
#
_cell.length_a   1.000
_cell.length_b   1.000
_cell.length_c   1.000
_cell.angle_alpha   90.00
_cell.angle_beta   90.00
_cell.angle_gamma   90.00
#
_symmetry.space_group_name_H-M   'P 1'
#
loop_
_entity.id
_entity.type
_entity.pdbx_description
1 polymer ?
#
loop_
_entity_poly.entity_id
_entity_poly.type
_entity_poly.pdbx_seq_one_letter_code
_entity_poly.pdbx_strand_id
1 'polypeptide(L)'
;MVTDSFKLGFAVCLWLIPSLIATSPQFALQAAISKKLDSSPSDIPSNLYSYQGQHGHSGRDGRSGRDGRSGVDKTITIDGSAVDLNLSGTDGEDGERGGIASDARCYRLDRDYKSDIRLPNGGRGGDGGNGGNGGNGGSLTVFYDRLEDLKQVYVLSTGGYGGRGGTEGRGGRGCVCPSKIFNNYSYHQPDRGERYQEHQRYYCHDGRDGSWGRVGRDGADGKPGTLYLVKKGIDLRPEKLTETINLSSIEGGKTINLSNNIWQSHRGATSLLNPSSILADTYQEYIERLSRKVSLNWQGSRVISDFEDELIALELTEKNELLITYPEKVWLDTTVTTTDSNTLLTINHAIGESETTRLARGLVSGNRSNLVFSAIDLAQKSDIINTQFKIKYRTNSDRFTSKRDSLSYKTRYEGIIPTTAIGKNNQHFVLNLGQLPIDSKYLLPGTAIEVELTVIRSLGDNSAEQKIYWQGEID
;
A
#
# COMPACT_ATOMS: atom_id res chain seq x y z
N MET A 1 -41.11 -12.69 25.25
CA MET A 1 -41.56 -12.99 23.87
C MET A 1 -41.74 -11.66 23.16
N VAL A 2 -40.89 -11.43 22.17
CA VAL A 2 -40.85 -10.40 21.10
C VAL A 2 -39.37 -10.07 20.94
N THR A 3 -38.75 -10.68 19.93
CA THR A 3 -37.38 -10.45 19.50
C THR A 3 -37.44 -9.61 18.23
N ASP A 4 -37.09 -8.33 18.33
CA ASP A 4 -36.87 -7.46 17.18
C ASP A 4 -35.39 -7.43 16.81
N SER A 5 -35.13 -7.74 15.54
CA SER A 5 -33.80 -7.82 14.94
C SER A 5 -33.39 -6.46 14.38
N PHE A 6 -32.36 -5.84 14.95
CA PHE A 6 -31.70 -4.68 14.38
C PHE A 6 -30.66 -5.11 13.33
N LYS A 7 -30.85 -4.70 12.08
CA LYS A 7 -29.84 -4.74 11.01
C LYS A 7 -29.03 -3.44 11.06
N LEU A 8 -27.72 -3.53 11.27
CA LEU A 8 -26.79 -2.43 10.99
C LEU A 8 -26.01 -2.75 9.71
N GLY A 9 -26.14 -1.88 8.70
CA GLY A 9 -25.32 -1.89 7.49
C GLY A 9 -24.00 -1.16 7.74
N PHE A 10 -22.89 -1.78 7.38
CA PHE A 10 -21.57 -1.16 7.37
C PHE A 10 -21.24 -0.67 5.95
N ALA A 11 -20.98 0.63 5.85
CA ALA A 11 -20.41 1.28 4.69
C ALA A 11 -18.87 1.17 4.76
N VAL A 12 -18.26 0.59 3.72
CA VAL A 12 -16.80 0.50 3.59
C VAL A 12 -16.29 1.72 2.81
N CYS A 13 -15.41 2.48 3.45
CA CYS A 13 -14.74 3.64 2.89
C CYS A 13 -13.42 3.18 2.25
N LEU A 14 -13.28 3.37 0.93
CA LEU A 14 -12.08 3.06 0.14
C LEU A 14 -10.93 4.01 0.52
N TRP A 15 -9.80 3.48 0.98
CA TRP A 15 -8.52 4.19 0.99
C TRP A 15 -7.56 3.53 -0.01
N LEU A 16 -7.11 4.33 -0.98
CA LEU A 16 -6.11 3.97 -2.00
C LEU A 16 -4.70 4.09 -1.40
N ILE A 17 -3.91 3.01 -1.47
CA ILE A 17 -2.45 3.03 -1.25
C ILE A 17 -1.77 2.64 -2.58
N PRO A 18 -0.83 3.45 -3.11
CA PRO A 18 -0.12 3.12 -4.34
C PRO A 18 1.03 2.14 -4.09
N SER A 19 1.07 1.08 -4.89
CA SER A 19 2.11 0.06 -4.93
C SER A 19 3.34 0.55 -5.70
N LEU A 20 4.53 0.50 -5.09
CA LEU A 20 5.81 0.65 -5.77
C LEU A 20 6.46 -0.74 -5.91
N ILE A 21 6.44 -1.26 -7.14
CA ILE A 21 7.17 -2.47 -7.54
C ILE A 21 8.53 -2.01 -8.10
N ALA A 22 9.61 -2.42 -7.45
CA ALA A 22 10.97 -2.30 -7.97
C ALA A 22 11.39 -3.66 -8.56
N THR A 23 11.50 -3.74 -9.88
CA THR A 23 12.13 -4.86 -10.59
C THR A 23 13.47 -4.41 -11.14
N SER A 24 14.55 -5.03 -10.67
CA SER A 24 15.88 -4.98 -11.26
C SER A 24 15.99 -5.92 -12.47
N PRO A 25 16.77 -5.56 -13.50
CA PRO A 25 17.45 -6.57 -14.30
C PRO A 25 18.96 -6.35 -14.32
N GLN A 26 19.69 -7.42 -14.02
CA GLN A 26 21.08 -7.61 -14.43
C GLN A 26 21.08 -8.03 -15.91
N PHE A 27 21.83 -7.34 -16.76
CA PHE A 27 22.21 -7.86 -18.08
C PHE A 27 23.69 -7.64 -18.37
N ALA A 28 24.27 -8.68 -18.93
CA ALA A 28 25.68 -8.92 -19.15
C ALA A 28 26.28 -8.06 -20.27
N LEU A 29 27.59 -7.81 -20.13
CA LEU A 29 28.47 -7.34 -21.20
C LEU A 29 28.49 -8.33 -22.37
N GLN A 30 28.20 -7.83 -23.57
CA GLN A 30 28.76 -8.37 -24.81
C GLN A 30 29.21 -7.21 -25.70
N ALA A 31 30.52 -7.17 -25.94
CA ALA A 31 31.15 -6.31 -26.92
C ALA A 31 30.86 -6.84 -28.32
N ALA A 32 30.27 -6.02 -29.18
CA ALA A 32 30.22 -6.23 -30.61
C ALA A 32 30.70 -4.96 -31.31
N ILE A 33 31.91 -5.06 -31.84
CA ILE A 33 32.50 -4.12 -32.80
C ILE A 33 31.70 -4.24 -34.09
N SER A 34 31.07 -3.15 -34.54
CA SER A 34 30.65 -3.04 -35.94
C SER A 34 30.80 -1.61 -36.44
N LYS A 35 31.41 -1.52 -37.62
CA LYS A 35 31.86 -0.34 -38.34
C LYS A 35 30.72 0.65 -38.58
N LYS A 36 30.93 1.90 -38.18
CA LYS A 36 30.08 3.03 -38.57
C LYS A 36 30.52 3.48 -39.97
N LEU A 37 29.68 3.21 -40.97
CA LEU A 37 29.79 3.82 -42.30
C LEU A 37 29.08 5.17 -42.26
N ASP A 38 29.74 6.14 -42.88
CA ASP A 38 29.27 7.50 -43.15
C ASP A 38 27.89 7.54 -43.80
N SER A 39 27.03 8.41 -43.27
CA SER A 39 26.13 9.23 -44.09
C SER A 39 25.69 10.43 -43.28
N SER A 40 26.30 11.56 -43.62
CA SER A 40 25.95 12.91 -43.17
C SER A 40 24.56 13.29 -43.67
N PRO A 41 23.65 13.78 -42.82
CA PRO A 41 22.57 14.64 -43.24
C PRO A 41 22.93 16.09 -42.92
N SER A 42 23.34 16.78 -43.98
CA SER A 42 22.96 18.15 -44.29
C SER A 42 23.14 19.20 -43.19
N ASP A 43 24.30 19.83 -43.26
CA ASP A 43 24.58 21.22 -42.90
C ASP A 43 23.35 22.13 -42.97
N ILE A 44 22.79 22.47 -41.81
CA ILE A 44 22.21 23.80 -41.59
C ILE A 44 23.42 24.67 -41.26
N PRO A 45 23.78 25.69 -42.06
CA PRO A 45 24.95 26.52 -41.76
C PRO A 45 24.66 27.32 -40.50
N SER A 46 25.18 26.83 -39.37
CA SER A 46 25.26 27.55 -38.11
C SER A 46 26.32 28.65 -38.24
N ASN A 47 26.01 29.73 -38.95
CA ASN A 47 26.73 30.99 -38.77
C ASN A 47 26.27 31.66 -37.46
N LEU A 48 26.18 30.90 -36.36
CA LEU A 48 26.01 31.46 -35.02
C LEU A 48 27.37 32.05 -34.63
N TYR A 49 27.52 33.35 -34.83
CA TYR A 49 28.58 34.07 -34.14
C TYR A 49 28.27 33.93 -32.65
N SER A 50 29.18 33.33 -31.88
CA SER A 50 28.99 33.18 -30.44
C SER A 50 29.04 34.56 -29.78
N TYR A 51 27.88 35.05 -29.37
CA TYR A 51 27.84 36.18 -28.45
C TYR A 51 28.64 35.82 -27.20
N GLN A 52 29.68 36.59 -26.88
CA GLN A 52 30.66 36.27 -25.83
C GLN A 52 30.13 36.44 -24.39
N GLY A 53 28.82 36.54 -24.19
CA GLY A 53 28.20 36.68 -22.87
C GLY A 53 28.34 35.45 -21.97
N GLN A 54 28.23 35.66 -20.66
CA GLN A 54 28.23 34.57 -19.68
C GLN A 54 26.91 34.56 -18.92
N HIS A 55 26.36 33.37 -18.74
CA HIS A 55 25.18 33.18 -17.88
C HIS A 55 25.51 33.54 -16.43
N GLY A 56 24.49 34.03 -15.72
CA GLY A 56 24.58 34.18 -14.28
C GLY A 56 24.70 32.81 -13.60
N HIS A 57 25.50 32.75 -12.54
CA HIS A 57 25.62 31.56 -11.69
C HIS A 57 24.45 31.51 -10.71
N SER A 58 23.84 30.34 -10.59
CA SER A 58 22.78 30.11 -9.60
C SER A 58 23.32 30.20 -8.17
N GLY A 59 22.48 30.68 -7.27
CA GLY A 59 22.73 30.63 -5.84
C GLY A 59 22.68 29.20 -5.33
N ARG A 60 23.43 28.92 -4.27
CA ARG A 60 23.40 27.63 -3.58
C ARG A 60 22.19 27.57 -2.65
N ASP A 61 21.53 26.42 -2.56
CA ASP A 61 20.47 26.23 -1.56
C ASP A 61 21.02 26.26 -0.13
N GLY A 62 20.23 26.79 0.79
CA GLY A 62 20.52 26.77 2.22
C GLY A 62 20.43 25.37 2.79
N ARG A 63 21.33 25.03 3.72
CA ARG A 63 21.24 23.78 4.48
C ARG A 63 19.99 23.81 5.37
N SER A 64 19.26 22.70 5.45
CA SER A 64 18.21 22.57 6.45
C SER A 64 18.81 22.45 7.86
N GLY A 65 18.10 23.02 8.84
CA GLY A 65 18.40 22.85 10.24
C GLY A 65 18.25 21.39 10.68
N ARG A 66 19.00 21.01 11.70
CA ARG A 66 18.90 19.69 12.31
C ARG A 66 17.75 19.65 13.29
N ASP A 67 17.07 18.52 13.34
CA ASP A 67 16.05 18.28 14.36
C ASP A 67 16.70 18.24 15.76
N GLY A 68 15.94 18.74 16.73
CA GLY A 68 16.22 18.62 18.14
C GLY A 68 16.15 17.17 18.62
N ARG A 69 16.87 16.86 19.69
CA ARG A 69 16.89 15.54 20.30
C ARG A 69 15.74 15.42 21.28
N SER A 70 15.03 14.30 21.23
CA SER A 70 14.01 14.02 22.24
C SER A 70 14.66 13.75 23.59
N GLY A 71 13.96 14.14 24.66
CA GLY A 71 14.31 13.80 26.02
C GLY A 71 14.27 12.29 26.26
N VAL A 72 15.00 11.85 27.29
CA VAL A 72 15.11 10.43 27.62
C VAL A 72 13.98 10.03 28.56
N ASP A 73 13.27 8.94 28.24
CA ASP A 73 12.26 8.39 29.14
C ASP A 73 12.92 7.87 30.43
N LYS A 74 12.25 8.07 31.56
CA LYS A 74 12.76 7.64 32.87
C LYS A 74 11.73 6.82 33.63
N THR A 75 12.21 5.76 34.27
CA THR A 75 11.44 4.99 35.25
C THR A 75 12.04 5.18 36.64
N ILE A 76 11.21 5.51 37.62
CA ILE A 76 11.62 5.69 39.02
C ILE A 76 10.66 4.95 39.95
N THR A 77 11.13 4.62 41.15
CA THR A 77 10.28 4.22 42.28
C THR A 77 10.38 5.29 43.34
N ILE A 78 9.24 5.79 43.83
CA ILE A 78 9.22 6.80 44.89
C ILE A 78 9.05 6.13 46.25
N ASP A 79 9.75 6.68 47.24
CA ASP A 79 9.71 6.29 48.64
C ASP A 79 9.38 7.47 49.57
N GLY A 80 8.99 8.61 48.99
CA GLY A 80 8.75 9.88 49.69
C GLY A 80 9.93 10.85 49.65
N SER A 81 11.09 10.45 49.11
CA SER A 81 12.23 11.35 48.89
C SER A 81 12.01 12.30 47.71
N ALA A 82 12.60 13.50 47.78
CA ALA A 82 12.57 14.46 46.68
C ALA A 82 13.37 13.98 45.46
N VAL A 83 12.80 14.14 44.28
CA VAL A 83 13.42 13.75 43.00
C VAL A 83 13.31 14.90 42.01
N ASP A 84 14.41 15.23 41.34
CA ASP A 84 14.49 16.25 40.29
C ASP A 84 14.94 15.58 38.99
N LEU A 85 14.13 15.71 37.93
CA LEU A 85 14.39 15.12 36.62
C LEU A 85 14.27 16.17 35.52
N ASN A 86 15.30 16.29 34.69
CA ASN A 86 15.21 17.01 33.42
C ASN A 86 15.17 16.00 32.27
N LEU A 87 13.99 15.87 31.66
CA LEU A 87 13.68 15.02 30.52
C LEU A 87 13.31 15.87 29.30
N SER A 88 13.76 17.13 29.23
CA SER A 88 13.37 18.04 28.15
C SER A 88 13.93 17.60 26.79
N GLY A 89 13.14 17.80 25.74
CA GLY A 89 13.65 17.81 24.37
C GLY A 89 14.48 19.06 24.09
N THR A 90 15.36 18.99 23.09
CA THR A 90 16.13 20.15 22.64
C THR A 90 15.47 20.83 21.45
N ASP A 91 15.79 22.10 21.23
CA ASP A 91 15.29 22.86 20.08
C ASP A 91 15.88 22.33 18.76
N GLY A 92 15.14 22.54 17.67
CA GLY A 92 15.63 22.36 16.30
C GLY A 92 16.50 23.55 15.86
N GLU A 93 17.45 23.30 14.96
CA GLU A 93 18.26 24.38 14.37
C GLU A 93 17.47 25.13 13.29
N ASP A 94 17.78 26.40 13.09
CA ASP A 94 17.25 27.18 11.96
C ASP A 94 17.82 26.67 10.62
N GLY A 95 17.01 26.78 9.57
CA GLY A 95 17.42 26.60 8.20
C GLY A 95 18.29 27.77 7.71
N GLU A 96 19.32 27.46 6.93
CA GLU A 96 20.19 28.47 6.35
C GLU A 96 19.49 29.18 5.19
N ARG A 97 19.87 30.44 4.97
CA ARG A 97 19.38 31.22 3.84
C ARG A 97 19.89 30.67 2.49
N GLY A 98 19.03 30.69 1.49
CA GLY A 98 19.39 30.43 0.10
C GLY A 98 20.32 31.50 -0.48
N GLY A 99 21.35 31.07 -1.19
CA GLY A 99 22.35 31.94 -1.81
C GLY A 99 21.75 32.82 -2.90
N ILE A 100 22.25 34.04 -2.99
CA ILE A 100 21.88 34.97 -4.06
C ILE A 100 22.57 34.54 -5.35
N ALA A 101 21.84 34.55 -6.46
CA ALA A 101 22.39 34.28 -7.77
C ALA A 101 23.03 35.53 -8.39
N SER A 102 23.90 35.34 -9.38
CA SER A 102 24.51 36.44 -10.11
C SER A 102 23.72 36.80 -11.37
N ASP A 103 23.74 38.09 -11.70
CA ASP A 103 23.29 38.60 -12.99
C ASP A 103 24.14 38.00 -14.12
N ALA A 104 23.55 37.87 -15.30
CA ALA A 104 24.27 37.56 -16.53
C ALA A 104 25.30 38.65 -16.85
N ARG A 105 26.45 38.26 -17.42
CA ARG A 105 27.44 39.21 -17.93
C ARG A 105 27.15 39.48 -19.40
N CYS A 106 26.68 40.69 -19.66
CA CYS A 106 26.30 41.15 -20.98
C CYS A 106 27.43 41.98 -21.59
N TYR A 107 27.99 41.51 -22.71
CA TYR A 107 28.94 42.30 -23.49
C TYR A 107 28.19 43.09 -24.57
N ARG A 108 28.88 44.07 -25.16
CA ARG A 108 28.28 44.88 -26.21
C ARG A 108 28.04 44.00 -27.45
N LEU A 109 26.77 43.92 -27.87
CA LEU A 109 26.42 43.32 -29.15
C LEU A 109 26.94 44.21 -30.28
N ASP A 110 27.75 43.63 -31.16
CA ASP A 110 28.03 44.22 -32.47
C ASP A 110 26.73 44.22 -33.30
N ARG A 111 26.49 45.29 -34.07
CA ARG A 111 25.27 45.40 -34.87
C ARG A 111 25.34 44.57 -36.15
N ASP A 112 26.50 44.05 -36.53
CA ASP A 112 26.72 43.36 -37.81
C ASP A 112 26.56 41.83 -37.74
N TYR A 113 25.96 41.30 -36.66
CA TYR A 113 25.69 39.86 -36.56
C TYR A 113 24.72 39.39 -37.65
N LYS A 114 25.06 38.25 -38.26
CA LYS A 114 24.30 37.60 -39.33
C LYS A 114 23.69 36.26 -38.87
N SER A 115 23.08 36.26 -37.70
CA SER A 115 22.37 35.11 -37.12
C SER A 115 21.43 35.54 -35.99
N ASP A 116 20.46 34.68 -35.68
CA ASP A 116 19.66 34.80 -34.48
C ASP A 116 20.55 34.65 -33.23
N ILE A 117 20.37 35.52 -32.26
CA ILE A 117 21.15 35.53 -31.01
C ILE A 117 20.20 35.39 -29.84
N ARG A 118 20.56 34.50 -28.90
CA ARG A 118 19.92 34.44 -27.58
C ARG A 118 20.91 34.89 -26.54
N LEU A 119 20.55 35.91 -25.76
CA LEU A 119 21.44 36.44 -24.74
C LEU A 119 21.43 35.59 -23.46
N PRO A 120 22.49 35.68 -22.63
CA PRO A 120 22.60 34.87 -21.43
C PRO A 120 21.55 35.24 -20.39
N ASN A 121 20.94 34.21 -19.81
CA ASN A 121 20.06 34.30 -18.66
C ASN A 121 20.82 34.60 -17.36
N GLY A 122 20.15 35.26 -16.42
CA GLY A 122 20.64 35.38 -15.04
C GLY A 122 20.51 34.06 -14.28
N GLY A 123 21.28 33.92 -13.19
CA GLY A 123 21.27 32.71 -12.38
C GLY A 123 20.01 32.62 -11.51
N ARG A 124 19.56 31.41 -11.19
CA ARG A 124 18.44 31.19 -10.26
C ARG A 124 18.91 31.30 -8.81
N GLY A 125 18.17 32.04 -7.98
CA GLY A 125 18.43 32.12 -6.53
C GLY A 125 18.22 30.77 -5.85
N GLY A 126 19.06 30.47 -4.85
CA GLY A 126 18.95 29.22 -4.08
C GLY A 126 17.73 29.22 -3.17
N ASP A 127 17.16 28.05 -2.92
CA ASP A 127 16.07 27.87 -1.97
C ASP A 127 16.62 27.94 -0.53
N GLY A 128 15.85 28.48 0.41
CA GLY A 128 16.16 28.47 1.84
C GLY A 128 15.99 27.07 2.44
N GLY A 129 16.88 26.70 3.37
CA GLY A 129 16.78 25.44 4.08
C GLY A 129 15.58 25.41 5.02
N ASN A 130 14.99 24.24 5.28
CA ASN A 130 13.93 24.14 6.29
C ASN A 130 14.51 24.24 7.70
N GLY A 131 13.73 24.73 8.66
CA GLY A 131 14.04 24.61 10.08
C GLY A 131 13.87 23.17 10.55
N GLY A 132 14.70 22.76 11.52
CA GLY A 132 14.58 21.46 12.18
C GLY A 132 13.41 21.44 13.17
N ASN A 133 12.79 20.29 13.37
CA ASN A 133 11.74 20.13 14.38
C ASN A 133 12.34 20.14 15.79
N GLY A 134 11.59 20.59 16.79
CA GLY A 134 11.95 20.44 18.19
C GLY A 134 11.81 18.99 18.67
N GLY A 135 12.69 18.56 19.58
CA GLY A 135 12.62 17.24 20.20
C GLY A 135 11.47 17.14 21.21
N ASN A 136 10.84 15.98 21.35
CA ASN A 136 9.80 15.77 22.37
C ASN A 136 10.40 15.69 23.78
N GLY A 137 9.64 16.03 24.80
CA GLY A 137 9.96 15.71 26.19
C GLY A 137 9.85 14.21 26.47
N GLY A 138 10.74 13.68 27.29
CA GLY A 138 10.77 12.28 27.72
C GLY A 138 9.68 11.97 28.74
N SER A 139 9.07 10.80 28.63
CA SER A 139 8.02 10.35 29.54
C SER A 139 8.58 9.85 30.87
N LEU A 140 7.77 9.94 31.92
CA LEU A 140 8.12 9.52 33.26
C LEU A 140 7.20 8.41 33.74
N THR A 141 7.75 7.23 34.04
CA THR A 141 7.05 6.13 34.69
C THR A 141 7.40 6.11 36.18
N VAL A 142 6.40 6.21 37.05
CA VAL A 142 6.58 6.24 38.50
C VAL A 142 5.90 5.04 39.16
N PHE A 143 6.69 4.25 39.88
CA PHE A 143 6.20 3.26 40.82
C PHE A 143 5.94 3.91 42.18
N TYR A 144 4.70 3.89 42.65
CA TYR A 144 4.27 4.64 43.83
C TYR A 144 3.53 3.77 44.86
N ASP A 145 3.71 4.08 46.14
CA ASP A 145 2.92 3.51 47.25
C ASP A 145 1.68 4.36 47.56
N ARG A 146 1.88 5.68 47.70
CA ARG A 146 0.85 6.69 47.98
C ARG A 146 0.94 7.81 46.96
N LEU A 147 -0.20 8.31 46.49
CA LEU A 147 -0.23 9.37 45.47
C LEU A 147 0.33 10.69 46.00
N GLU A 148 0.21 10.95 47.30
CA GLU A 148 0.68 12.18 47.94
C GLU A 148 2.21 12.32 47.86
N ASP A 149 2.93 11.20 47.78
CA ASP A 149 4.39 11.18 47.68
C ASP A 149 4.88 11.70 46.31
N LEU A 150 4.02 11.69 45.28
CA LEU A 150 4.33 12.26 43.96
C LEU A 150 4.61 13.77 44.03
N LYS A 151 4.15 14.47 45.08
CA LYS A 151 4.42 15.90 45.29
C LYS A 151 5.90 16.23 45.48
N GLN A 152 6.70 15.23 45.83
CA GLN A 152 8.14 15.34 45.98
C GLN A 152 8.90 15.20 44.65
N VAL A 153 8.20 14.83 43.57
CA VAL A 153 8.78 14.66 42.24
C VAL A 153 8.62 15.95 41.44
N TYR A 154 9.75 16.57 41.12
CA TYR A 154 9.85 17.64 40.13
C TYR A 154 10.36 17.06 38.82
N VAL A 155 9.64 17.35 37.72
CA VAL A 155 10.05 16.94 36.38
C VAL A 155 9.90 18.07 35.39
N LEU A 156 10.95 18.31 34.60
CA LEU A 156 10.94 19.18 33.45
C LEU A 156 10.99 18.32 32.19
N SER A 157 9.85 18.13 31.54
CA SER A 157 9.68 17.34 30.32
C SER A 157 8.98 18.16 29.23
N THR A 158 9.52 19.34 28.96
CA THR A 158 9.08 20.19 27.85
C THR A 158 9.55 19.62 26.52
N GLY A 159 8.76 19.82 25.47
CA GLY A 159 9.30 19.72 24.11
C GLY A 159 10.20 20.92 23.78
N GLY A 160 11.14 20.74 22.87
CA GLY A 160 11.93 21.82 22.30
C GLY A 160 11.17 22.60 21.24
N TYR A 161 11.60 23.81 20.93
CA TYR A 161 11.02 24.62 19.87
C TYR A 161 11.49 24.18 18.48
N GLY A 162 10.62 24.34 17.48
CA GLY A 162 11.00 24.21 16.08
C GLY A 162 11.90 25.35 15.62
N GLY A 163 12.90 25.03 14.81
CA GLY A 163 13.75 26.00 14.14
C GLY A 163 13.01 26.73 13.01
N ARG A 164 13.44 27.94 12.69
CA ARG A 164 12.85 28.74 11.61
C ARG A 164 13.34 28.30 10.24
N GLY A 165 12.50 28.44 9.23
CA GLY A 165 12.86 28.27 7.84
C GLY A 165 13.82 29.36 7.36
N GLY A 166 14.80 28.96 6.55
CA GLY A 166 15.72 29.85 5.87
C GLY A 166 15.02 30.69 4.81
N THR A 167 15.46 31.94 4.65
CA THR A 167 14.93 32.83 3.60
C THR A 167 15.44 32.42 2.21
N GLU A 168 14.74 32.85 1.18
CA GLU A 168 15.10 32.60 -0.20
C GLU A 168 16.32 33.41 -0.69
N GLY A 169 17.00 32.85 -1.69
CA GLY A 169 17.98 33.53 -2.51
C GLY A 169 17.33 34.30 -3.65
N ARG A 170 17.82 35.51 -3.94
CA ARG A 170 17.33 36.31 -5.07
C ARG A 170 17.90 35.79 -6.40
N GLY A 171 17.07 35.75 -7.44
CA GLY A 171 17.50 35.47 -8.81
C GLY A 171 18.23 36.64 -9.47
N GLY A 172 19.21 36.33 -10.32
CA GLY A 172 19.99 37.31 -11.08
C GLY A 172 19.27 37.72 -12.37
N ARG A 173 19.58 38.90 -12.88
CA ARG A 173 18.99 39.44 -14.12
C ARG A 173 19.63 38.85 -15.38
N GLY A 174 18.82 38.64 -16.42
CA GLY A 174 19.26 38.28 -17.76
C GLY A 174 19.71 39.49 -18.57
N CYS A 175 20.35 39.21 -19.71
CA CYS A 175 20.77 40.24 -20.66
C CYS A 175 19.62 40.67 -21.57
N VAL A 176 19.48 41.97 -21.84
CA VAL A 176 18.40 42.51 -22.69
C VAL A 176 18.95 42.89 -24.07
N CYS A 177 18.20 42.56 -25.11
CA CYS A 177 18.49 42.91 -26.48
C CYS A 177 18.34 44.42 -26.69
N PRO A 178 19.31 45.05 -27.39
CA PRO A 178 19.13 46.42 -27.83
C PRO A 178 18.00 46.45 -28.87
N SER A 179 17.15 47.47 -28.81
CA SER A 179 15.89 47.62 -29.56
C SER A 179 16.01 47.66 -31.09
N LYS A 180 17.20 47.51 -31.67
CA LYS A 180 17.47 47.57 -33.12
C LYS A 180 18.53 46.54 -33.54
N ILE A 181 18.12 45.30 -33.73
CA ILE A 181 18.90 44.32 -34.51
C ILE A 181 17.99 43.87 -35.66
N PHE A 182 18.05 44.61 -36.77
CA PHE A 182 17.44 44.23 -38.04
C PHE A 182 18.48 44.51 -39.13
N ASN A 183 19.13 43.46 -39.64
CA ASN A 183 20.05 43.59 -40.76
C ASN A 183 19.38 43.06 -42.02
N ASN A 184 18.87 43.97 -42.86
CA ASN A 184 18.55 43.65 -44.25
C ASN A 184 19.87 43.61 -45.02
N TYR A 185 20.44 42.42 -45.26
CA TYR A 185 21.65 42.30 -46.07
C TYR A 185 21.29 42.12 -47.55
N SER A 186 21.82 42.97 -48.44
CA SER A 186 21.80 42.75 -49.89
C SER A 186 23.18 42.26 -50.33
N TYR A 187 23.28 41.11 -51.01
CA TYR A 187 24.51 40.68 -51.66
C TYR A 187 24.52 41.13 -53.13
N HIS A 188 25.67 41.59 -53.63
CA HIS A 188 25.90 41.87 -55.05
C HIS A 188 26.72 40.73 -55.65
N GLN A 189 26.17 39.97 -56.61
CA GLN A 189 26.96 39.08 -57.46
C GLN A 189 27.53 39.89 -58.64
N PRO A 190 28.85 39.85 -58.91
CA PRO A 190 29.44 40.73 -59.92
C PRO A 190 29.11 40.40 -61.38
N ASP A 191 28.49 39.26 -61.69
CA ASP A 191 28.52 38.74 -63.08
C ASP A 191 27.18 38.52 -63.77
N ARG A 192 26.05 38.89 -63.17
CA ARG A 192 24.75 38.96 -63.87
C ARG A 192 23.93 40.12 -63.30
N GLY A 193 23.66 41.12 -64.14
CA GLY A 193 23.10 42.43 -63.79
C GLY A 193 21.67 42.46 -63.26
N GLU A 194 21.27 41.56 -62.37
CA GLU A 194 19.99 41.59 -61.65
C GLU A 194 20.22 41.45 -60.13
N ARG A 195 19.73 42.44 -59.39
CA ARG A 195 19.97 42.60 -57.95
C ARG A 195 18.99 41.70 -57.17
N TYR A 196 19.37 40.46 -56.88
CA TYR A 196 18.60 39.58 -55.99
C TYR A 196 18.75 40.05 -54.53
N GLN A 197 17.69 40.64 -53.96
CA GLN A 197 17.66 41.03 -52.54
C GLN A 197 17.04 39.92 -51.69
N GLU A 198 17.86 39.00 -51.20
CA GLU A 198 17.40 38.02 -50.21
C GLU A 198 17.45 38.64 -48.81
N HIS A 199 16.28 39.03 -48.28
CA HIS A 199 16.17 39.63 -46.95
C HIS A 199 16.20 38.54 -45.87
N GLN A 200 17.39 38.17 -45.39
CA GLN A 200 17.49 37.34 -44.18
C GLN A 200 17.26 38.22 -42.94
N ARG A 201 16.21 37.91 -42.17
CA ARG A 201 15.92 38.57 -40.89
C ARG A 201 16.51 37.73 -39.76
N TYR A 202 17.23 38.40 -38.86
CA TYR A 202 17.74 37.80 -37.64
C TYR A 202 17.07 38.42 -36.42
N TYR A 203 16.80 37.59 -35.41
CA TYR A 203 16.15 37.97 -34.18
C TYR A 203 17.13 37.93 -33.00
N CYS A 204 17.02 38.92 -32.12
CA CYS A 204 17.66 38.88 -30.82
C CYS A 204 16.61 38.53 -29.76
N HIS A 205 16.91 37.53 -28.94
CA HIS A 205 16.09 37.11 -27.82
C HIS A 205 16.78 37.45 -26.50
N ASP A 206 16.07 38.17 -25.63
CA ASP A 206 16.53 38.48 -24.28
C ASP A 206 16.89 37.20 -23.52
N GLY A 207 17.91 37.32 -22.68
CA GLY A 207 18.16 36.39 -21.61
C GLY A 207 17.09 36.58 -20.53
N ARG A 208 16.57 35.47 -20.01
CA ARG A 208 15.60 35.46 -18.93
C ARG A 208 16.25 35.84 -17.61
N ASP A 209 15.53 36.59 -16.79
CA ASP A 209 15.86 36.72 -15.38
C ASP A 209 15.75 35.36 -14.69
N GLY A 210 16.66 35.08 -13.77
CA GLY A 210 16.60 33.94 -12.89
C GLY A 210 15.48 34.10 -11.88
N SER A 211 14.82 33.01 -11.53
CA SER A 211 13.80 33.02 -10.50
C SER A 211 14.41 33.20 -9.11
N TRP A 212 13.62 33.70 -8.18
CA TRP A 212 13.94 33.65 -6.76
C TRP A 212 13.84 32.21 -6.26
N GLY A 213 14.57 31.90 -5.20
CA GLY A 213 14.40 30.65 -4.48
C GLY A 213 13.09 30.65 -3.69
N ARG A 214 12.88 29.58 -2.94
CA ARG A 214 11.75 29.41 -2.02
C ARG A 214 12.17 29.64 -0.57
N VAL A 215 11.25 30.13 0.26
CA VAL A 215 11.43 30.16 1.71
C VAL A 215 11.32 28.73 2.25
N GLY A 216 12.23 28.37 3.15
CA GLY A 216 12.18 27.10 3.89
C GLY A 216 10.99 27.08 4.86
N ARG A 217 10.52 25.88 5.21
CA ARG A 217 9.44 25.73 6.20
C ARG A 217 10.01 25.80 7.61
N ASP A 218 9.25 26.36 8.54
CA ASP A 218 9.53 26.25 9.98
C ASP A 218 9.36 24.79 10.45
N GLY A 219 10.16 24.40 11.43
CA GLY A 219 10.02 23.13 12.13
C GLY A 219 8.84 23.15 13.10
N ALA A 220 8.32 21.97 13.43
CA ALA A 220 7.29 21.82 14.44
C ALA A 220 7.89 21.80 15.85
N ASP A 221 7.19 22.36 16.83
CA ASP A 221 7.54 22.24 18.25
C ASP A 221 7.37 20.79 18.74
N GLY A 222 8.24 20.38 19.65
CA GLY A 222 8.16 19.11 20.34
C GLY A 222 6.99 19.08 21.32
N LYS A 223 6.46 17.88 21.56
CA LYS A 223 5.41 17.66 22.55
C LYS A 223 6.00 17.47 23.96
N PRO A 224 5.31 17.88 25.03
CA PRO A 224 5.73 17.54 26.38
C PRO A 224 5.59 16.04 26.65
N GLY A 225 6.39 15.50 27.58
CA GLY A 225 6.34 14.10 27.97
C GLY A 225 5.08 13.74 28.77
N THR A 226 4.80 12.44 28.87
CA THR A 226 3.60 11.90 29.57
C THR A 226 4.00 11.22 30.87
N LEU A 227 3.14 11.33 31.89
CA LEU A 227 3.28 10.60 33.15
C LEU A 227 2.57 9.24 33.06
N TYR A 228 3.26 8.20 33.50
CA TYR A 228 2.74 6.84 33.68
C TYR A 228 2.86 6.46 35.16
N LEU A 229 1.77 6.01 35.76
CA LEU A 229 1.70 5.64 37.17
C LEU A 229 1.47 4.15 37.31
N VAL A 230 2.24 3.51 38.19
CA VAL A 230 2.14 2.09 38.50
C VAL A 230 2.20 1.93 40.02
N LYS A 231 1.29 1.16 40.62
CA LYS A 231 1.41 0.85 42.06
C LYS A 231 2.65 0.01 42.32
N LYS A 232 3.36 0.32 43.42
CA LYS A 232 4.56 -0.41 43.81
C LYS A 232 4.25 -1.88 44.09
N GLY A 233 5.23 -2.74 43.78
CA GLY A 233 5.10 -4.20 43.88
C GLY A 233 4.52 -4.86 42.62
N ILE A 234 4.05 -4.08 41.65
CA ILE A 234 3.65 -4.58 40.32
C ILE A 234 4.90 -4.76 39.45
N ASP A 235 5.08 -5.95 38.90
CA ASP A 235 6.08 -6.25 37.88
C ASP A 235 5.54 -5.87 36.49
N LEU A 236 5.89 -4.67 36.01
CA LEU A 236 5.47 -4.17 34.71
C LEU A 236 6.31 -4.83 33.59
N ARG A 237 5.91 -6.03 33.18
CA ARG A 237 6.56 -6.76 32.09
C ARG A 237 6.26 -6.11 30.73
N PRO A 238 7.19 -6.21 29.76
CA PRO A 238 6.90 -5.84 28.37
C PRO A 238 5.65 -6.55 27.86
N GLU A 239 4.86 -5.84 27.07
CA GLU A 239 3.69 -6.41 26.41
C GLU A 239 4.09 -7.20 25.16
N LYS A 240 3.21 -8.11 24.77
CA LYS A 240 3.30 -8.87 23.52
C LYS A 240 1.88 -9.00 22.98
N LEU A 241 1.41 -7.93 22.35
CA LEU A 241 0.02 -7.81 21.88
C LEU A 241 -0.25 -8.73 20.70
N THR A 242 0.73 -8.82 19.81
CA THR A 242 0.60 -9.55 18.55
C THR A 242 1.70 -10.58 18.40
N GLU A 243 1.39 -11.66 17.70
CA GLU A 243 2.38 -12.60 17.19
C GLU A 243 1.98 -13.08 15.81
N THR A 244 2.91 -13.03 14.86
CA THR A 244 2.76 -13.67 13.56
C THR A 244 3.56 -14.95 13.53
N ILE A 245 2.92 -16.04 13.14
CA ILE A 245 3.52 -17.36 13.10
C ILE A 245 3.35 -17.99 11.73
N ASN A 246 4.38 -18.75 11.36
CA ASN A 246 4.29 -19.62 10.21
C ASN A 246 3.47 -20.87 10.54
N LEU A 247 2.61 -21.31 9.62
CA LEU A 247 1.84 -22.54 9.77
C LEU A 247 2.75 -23.73 10.07
N SER A 248 3.87 -23.89 9.36
CA SER A 248 4.82 -24.99 9.58
C SER A 248 5.29 -25.11 11.04
N SER A 249 5.39 -23.97 11.74
CA SER A 249 5.85 -23.94 13.13
C SER A 249 4.84 -24.46 14.16
N ILE A 250 3.61 -24.78 13.74
CA ILE A 250 2.56 -25.32 14.62
C ILE A 250 2.76 -26.81 14.89
N GLU A 251 3.56 -27.50 14.07
CA GLU A 251 3.86 -28.93 14.22
C GLU A 251 4.36 -29.24 15.65
N GLY A 252 3.75 -30.23 16.30
CA GLY A 252 4.13 -30.63 17.65
C GLY A 252 3.55 -29.81 18.80
N GLY A 253 2.62 -28.86 18.54
CA GLY A 253 1.83 -28.21 19.59
C GLY A 253 2.43 -26.89 20.10
N LYS A 254 2.62 -25.92 19.19
CA LYS A 254 3.18 -24.61 19.52
C LYS A 254 2.29 -23.85 20.51
N THR A 255 2.93 -23.17 21.46
CA THR A 255 2.26 -22.34 22.45
C THR A 255 2.86 -20.93 22.44
N ILE A 256 2.00 -19.92 22.49
CA ILE A 256 2.36 -18.51 22.48
C ILE A 256 1.70 -17.84 23.67
N ASN A 257 2.44 -16.99 24.38
CA ASN A 257 1.88 -16.16 25.44
C ASN A 257 1.75 -14.74 24.90
N LEU A 258 0.51 -14.28 24.73
CA LEU A 258 0.19 -12.89 24.43
C LEU A 258 -0.11 -12.16 25.73
N SER A 259 0.16 -10.87 25.74
CA SER A 259 -0.09 -10.04 26.91
C SER A 259 -0.26 -8.57 26.56
N ASN A 260 -1.16 -7.91 27.28
CA ASN A 260 -1.53 -6.52 27.12
C ASN A 260 -1.54 -5.83 28.49
N ASN A 261 -0.82 -4.73 28.64
CA ASN A 261 -0.86 -3.91 29.84
C ASN A 261 -1.98 -2.88 29.68
N ILE A 262 -3.00 -2.95 30.52
CA ILE A 262 -4.16 -2.05 30.43
C ILE A 262 -3.87 -0.77 31.22
N TRP A 263 -3.96 0.35 30.52
CA TRP A 263 -3.75 1.68 31.05
C TRP A 263 -5.05 2.48 30.99
N GLN A 264 -5.34 3.22 32.05
CA GLN A 264 -6.46 4.14 32.11
C GLN A 264 -5.95 5.58 32.01
N SER A 265 -6.58 6.36 31.14
CA SER A 265 -6.22 7.77 30.97
C SER A 265 -6.94 8.66 31.99
N HIS A 266 -6.17 9.57 32.57
CA HIS A 266 -6.63 10.56 33.55
C HIS A 266 -6.09 11.96 33.20
N ARG A 267 -6.63 12.99 33.85
CA ARG A 267 -6.18 14.39 33.77
C ARG A 267 -5.69 14.88 35.13
N GLY A 268 -4.95 16.00 35.15
CA GLY A 268 -4.43 16.59 36.37
C GLY A 268 -3.06 16.05 36.79
N ALA A 269 -2.24 15.58 35.85
CA ALA A 269 -0.88 15.10 36.12
C ALA A 269 -0.03 16.17 36.83
N THR A 270 -0.16 17.43 36.41
CA THR A 270 0.54 18.57 37.03
C THR A 270 0.11 18.81 38.48
N SER A 271 -1.13 18.42 38.81
CA SER A 271 -1.68 18.48 40.16
C SER A 271 -1.29 17.30 41.04
N LEU A 272 -0.67 16.24 40.50
CA LEU A 272 -0.12 15.13 41.28
C LEU A 272 1.34 15.37 41.67
N LEU A 273 2.10 15.99 40.77
CA LEU A 273 3.53 16.24 40.93
C LEU A 273 3.81 17.54 41.68
N ASN A 274 5.09 17.85 41.87
CA ASN A 274 5.53 19.16 42.37
C ASN A 274 4.95 20.29 41.48
N PRO A 275 4.41 21.39 42.05
CA PRO A 275 3.75 22.46 41.28
C PRO A 275 4.59 23.11 40.19
N SER A 276 5.93 23.04 40.29
CA SER A 276 6.83 23.60 39.29
C SER A 276 7.11 22.63 38.12
N SER A 277 6.60 21.41 38.15
CA SER A 277 6.81 20.41 37.10
C SER A 277 6.13 20.84 35.79
N ILE A 278 6.77 20.50 34.67
CA ILE A 278 6.24 20.78 33.33
C ILE A 278 6.23 19.48 32.52
N LEU A 279 5.04 19.04 32.15
CA LEU A 279 4.76 17.84 31.37
C LEU A 279 3.33 17.93 30.83
N ALA A 280 2.88 16.94 30.06
CA ALA A 280 1.48 16.85 29.68
C ALA A 280 0.58 16.70 30.93
N ASP A 281 -0.55 17.42 30.98
CA ASP A 281 -1.47 17.33 32.12
C ASP A 281 -2.33 16.05 32.11
N THR A 282 -2.30 15.28 31.02
CA THR A 282 -2.86 13.93 30.96
C THR A 282 -1.84 12.90 31.41
N TYR A 283 -2.27 11.90 32.18
CA TYR A 283 -1.44 10.78 32.59
C TYR A 283 -2.13 9.44 32.36
N GLN A 284 -1.36 8.36 32.42
CA GLN A 284 -1.82 6.98 32.30
C GLN A 284 -1.60 6.26 33.63
N GLU A 285 -2.61 5.59 34.16
CA GLU A 285 -2.49 4.74 35.34
C GLU A 285 -2.64 3.27 34.94
N TYR A 286 -1.70 2.44 35.38
CA TYR A 286 -1.74 1.01 35.15
C TYR A 286 -2.86 0.35 35.96
N ILE A 287 -3.70 -0.42 35.28
CA ILE A 287 -4.84 -1.12 35.88
C ILE A 287 -4.49 -2.59 36.13
N GLU A 288 -4.19 -3.32 35.06
CA GLU A 288 -3.87 -4.74 35.12
C GLU A 288 -3.11 -5.20 33.88
N ARG A 289 -2.62 -6.44 33.92
CA ARG A 289 -2.05 -7.12 32.76
C ARG A 289 -2.95 -8.28 32.37
N LEU A 290 -3.48 -8.20 31.16
CA LEU A 290 -4.13 -9.33 30.52
C LEU A 290 -3.06 -10.26 29.98
N SER A 291 -3.23 -11.56 30.21
CA SER A 291 -2.32 -12.59 29.72
C SER A 291 -3.12 -13.75 29.17
N ARG A 292 -2.78 -14.16 27.96
CA ARG A 292 -3.47 -15.25 27.27
C ARG A 292 -2.47 -16.21 26.67
N LYS A 293 -2.58 -17.47 27.07
CA LYS A 293 -1.81 -18.57 26.50
C LYS A 293 -2.59 -19.15 25.32
N VAL A 294 -2.04 -19.04 24.12
CA VAL A 294 -2.61 -19.59 22.90
C VAL A 294 -1.86 -20.86 22.53
N SER A 295 -2.55 -21.99 22.58
CA SER A 295 -2.05 -23.28 22.12
C SER A 295 -2.60 -23.56 20.72
N LEU A 296 -1.70 -23.95 19.83
CA LEU A 296 -1.98 -24.19 18.42
C LEU A 296 -1.79 -25.66 18.15
N ASN A 297 -2.81 -26.30 17.58
CA ASN A 297 -2.80 -27.72 17.31
C ASN A 297 -3.13 -28.00 15.85
N TRP A 298 -2.27 -28.77 15.19
CA TRP A 298 -2.51 -29.25 13.84
C TRP A 298 -3.09 -30.66 13.90
N GLN A 299 -4.34 -30.82 13.46
CA GLN A 299 -5.01 -32.11 13.31
C GLN A 299 -5.29 -32.47 11.84
N GLY A 300 -4.87 -31.61 10.91
CA GLY A 300 -5.00 -31.83 9.48
C GLY A 300 -4.26 -33.08 9.03
N SER A 301 -4.89 -33.84 8.13
CA SER A 301 -4.30 -35.03 7.52
C SER A 301 -3.16 -34.73 6.53
N ARG A 302 -3.06 -33.48 6.05
CA ARG A 302 -1.93 -33.02 5.23
C ARG A 302 -0.70 -32.70 6.08
N VAL A 303 0.47 -32.92 5.48
CA VAL A 303 1.74 -32.48 6.04
C VAL A 303 1.77 -30.96 6.04
N ILE A 304 2.05 -30.38 7.20
CA ILE A 304 1.99 -28.94 7.43
C ILE A 304 3.03 -28.15 6.62
N SER A 305 4.12 -28.81 6.19
CA SER A 305 5.15 -28.23 5.32
C SER A 305 4.62 -27.81 3.95
N ASP A 306 3.47 -28.33 3.49
CA ASP A 306 2.82 -27.88 2.25
C ASP A 306 2.41 -26.40 2.30
N PHE A 307 2.37 -25.81 3.50
CA PHE A 307 1.95 -24.44 3.76
C PHE A 307 3.04 -23.62 4.47
N GLU A 308 4.31 -23.95 4.22
CA GLU A 308 5.47 -23.35 4.91
C GLU A 308 5.61 -21.83 4.70
N ASP A 309 4.99 -21.22 3.70
CA ASP A 309 5.08 -19.76 3.51
C ASP A 309 3.89 -18.99 4.13
N GLU A 310 2.95 -19.71 4.74
CA GLU A 310 1.65 -19.16 5.10
C GLU A 310 1.60 -18.79 6.59
N LEU A 311 1.03 -17.62 6.86
CA LEU A 311 1.12 -16.97 8.17
C LEU A 311 -0.25 -16.88 8.83
N ILE A 312 -0.30 -17.17 10.14
CA ILE A 312 -1.41 -16.78 11.02
C ILE A 312 -0.93 -15.63 11.89
N ALA A 313 -1.73 -14.58 11.98
CA ALA A 313 -1.50 -13.50 12.95
C ALA A 313 -2.49 -13.62 14.12
N LEU A 314 -1.96 -13.47 15.33
CA LEU A 314 -2.71 -13.49 16.58
C LEU A 314 -2.60 -12.12 17.24
N GLU A 315 -3.71 -11.60 17.74
CA GLU A 315 -3.76 -10.32 18.45
C GLU A 315 -4.62 -10.44 19.72
N LEU A 316 -4.09 -9.98 20.84
CA LEU A 316 -4.83 -9.85 22.09
C LEU A 316 -5.34 -8.42 22.25
N THR A 317 -6.67 -8.26 22.21
CA THR A 317 -7.31 -6.95 22.36
C THR A 317 -7.31 -6.46 23.82
N GLU A 318 -7.63 -5.18 24.01
CA GLU A 318 -7.82 -4.58 25.34
C GLU A 318 -8.97 -5.21 26.15
N LYS A 319 -9.88 -5.96 25.49
CA LYS A 319 -11.00 -6.65 26.13
C LYS A 319 -10.70 -8.10 26.51
N ASN A 320 -9.42 -8.51 26.43
CA ASN A 320 -9.00 -9.90 26.58
C ASN A 320 -9.61 -10.83 25.49
N GLU A 321 -9.93 -10.33 24.31
CA GLU A 321 -10.40 -11.14 23.18
C GLU A 321 -9.22 -11.48 22.25
N LEU A 322 -9.18 -12.71 21.73
CA LEU A 322 -8.18 -13.12 20.75
C LEU A 322 -8.74 -12.94 19.35
N LEU A 323 -8.11 -12.08 18.56
CA LEU A 323 -8.35 -11.98 17.12
C LEU A 323 -7.35 -12.85 16.38
N ILE A 324 -7.84 -13.60 15.39
CA ILE A 324 -7.04 -14.51 14.57
C ILE A 324 -7.23 -14.08 13.13
N THR A 325 -6.12 -13.76 12.47
CA THR A 325 -6.10 -13.48 11.03
C THR A 325 -5.51 -14.68 10.32
N TYR A 326 -6.29 -15.26 9.42
CA TYR A 326 -5.92 -16.43 8.62
C TYR A 326 -5.26 -16.02 7.29
N PRO A 327 -4.41 -16.88 6.71
CA PRO A 327 -3.81 -16.64 5.41
C PRO A 327 -4.86 -16.63 4.29
N GLU A 328 -4.66 -15.80 3.25
CA GLU A 328 -5.60 -15.70 2.11
C GLU A 328 -5.47 -16.90 1.16
N LYS A 329 -4.24 -17.39 0.95
CA LYS A 329 -3.94 -18.44 -0.05
C LYS A 329 -4.21 -19.84 0.46
N VAL A 330 -4.59 -20.01 1.73
CA VAL A 330 -4.91 -21.30 2.34
C VAL A 330 -6.23 -21.19 3.08
N TRP A 331 -7.17 -22.02 2.68
CA TRP A 331 -8.43 -22.17 3.40
C TRP A 331 -8.23 -23.12 4.56
N LEU A 332 -8.58 -22.65 5.74
CA LEU A 332 -8.47 -23.39 6.98
C LEU A 332 -9.86 -23.65 7.55
N ASP A 333 -10.11 -24.90 7.93
CA ASP A 333 -11.22 -25.27 8.80
C ASP A 333 -10.68 -25.37 10.22
N THR A 334 -11.14 -24.50 11.11
CA THR A 334 -10.59 -24.36 12.45
C THR A 334 -11.65 -24.36 13.54
N THR A 335 -11.28 -24.90 14.70
CA THR A 335 -12.08 -24.84 15.92
C THR A 335 -11.32 -24.04 16.98
N VAL A 336 -11.97 -23.03 17.54
CA VAL A 336 -11.42 -22.21 18.63
C VAL A 336 -12.17 -22.52 19.91
N THR A 337 -11.45 -22.97 20.94
CA THR A 337 -12.00 -23.13 22.29
C THR A 337 -11.26 -22.21 23.26
N THR A 338 -12.02 -21.40 23.99
CA THR A 338 -11.48 -20.38 24.89
C THR A 338 -11.93 -20.63 26.32
N THR A 339 -10.98 -20.50 27.25
CA THR A 339 -11.21 -20.37 28.70
C THR A 339 -10.63 -19.01 29.16
N ASP A 340 -10.78 -18.65 30.43
CA ASP A 340 -10.43 -17.31 30.95
C ASP A 340 -9.00 -16.85 30.60
N SER A 341 -8.03 -17.76 30.59
CA SER A 341 -6.61 -17.48 30.32
C SER A 341 -5.98 -18.30 29.20
N ASN A 342 -6.69 -19.28 28.64
CA ASN A 342 -6.16 -20.16 27.60
C ASN A 342 -7.06 -20.18 26.37
N THR A 343 -6.47 -20.19 25.19
CA THR A 343 -7.17 -20.43 23.93
C THR A 343 -6.49 -21.56 23.19
N LEU A 344 -7.27 -22.55 22.77
CA LEU A 344 -6.82 -23.63 21.90
C LEU A 344 -7.40 -23.40 20.51
N LEU A 345 -6.53 -23.16 19.54
CA LEU A 345 -6.85 -23.12 18.12
C LEU A 345 -6.47 -24.46 17.52
N THR A 346 -7.46 -25.20 17.03
CA THR A 346 -7.25 -26.47 16.33
C THR A 346 -7.51 -26.27 14.85
N ILE A 347 -6.54 -26.64 14.01
CA ILE A 347 -6.65 -26.64 12.56
C ILE A 347 -7.03 -28.06 12.13
N ASN A 348 -8.28 -28.24 11.72
CA ASN A 348 -8.86 -29.54 11.38
C ASN A 348 -8.52 -29.92 9.92
N HIS A 349 -8.62 -28.96 9.00
CA HIS A 349 -8.30 -29.17 7.59
C HIS A 349 -7.65 -27.92 6.99
N ALA A 350 -6.84 -28.13 5.95
CA ALA A 350 -6.17 -27.06 5.20
C ALA A 350 -6.09 -27.40 3.71
N ILE A 351 -6.42 -26.43 2.86
CA ILE A 351 -6.41 -26.56 1.39
C ILE A 351 -5.85 -25.27 0.80
N GLY A 352 -4.93 -25.36 -0.16
CA GLY A 352 -4.50 -24.17 -0.89
C GLY A 352 -5.65 -23.64 -1.76
N GLU A 353 -5.86 -22.34 -1.79
CA GLU A 353 -6.93 -21.68 -2.58
C GLU A 353 -6.93 -22.18 -4.04
N SER A 354 -5.75 -22.30 -4.64
CA SER A 354 -5.57 -22.79 -6.02
C SER A 354 -6.04 -24.23 -6.26
N GLU A 355 -6.18 -25.05 -5.22
CA GLU A 355 -6.68 -26.43 -5.30
C GLU A 355 -8.21 -26.50 -5.21
N THR A 356 -8.87 -25.43 -4.76
CA THR A 356 -10.32 -25.41 -4.54
C THR A 356 -11.08 -25.43 -5.86
N THR A 357 -10.59 -24.78 -6.92
CA THR A 357 -11.29 -24.64 -8.20
C THR A 357 -10.69 -25.49 -9.33
N ARG A 358 -10.35 -26.75 -9.04
CA ARG A 358 -9.74 -27.68 -10.03
C ARG A 358 -10.67 -28.82 -10.46
N LEU A 359 -11.95 -28.55 -10.66
CA LEU A 359 -12.83 -29.53 -11.30
C LEU A 359 -12.70 -29.49 -12.83
N ALA A 360 -12.59 -30.65 -13.44
CA ALA A 360 -12.67 -30.81 -14.88
C ALA A 360 -14.01 -31.42 -15.29
N ARG A 361 -14.47 -31.03 -16.48
CA ARG A 361 -15.58 -31.69 -17.15
C ARG A 361 -15.19 -33.13 -17.50
N GLY A 362 -16.01 -34.08 -17.07
CA GLY A 362 -15.96 -35.48 -17.52
C GLY A 362 -16.82 -35.71 -18.77
N LEU A 363 -17.38 -36.92 -18.86
CA LEU A 363 -18.29 -37.29 -19.94
C LEU A 363 -19.68 -36.64 -19.74
N VAL A 364 -20.31 -36.25 -20.84
CA VAL A 364 -21.76 -35.99 -20.90
C VAL A 364 -22.34 -37.11 -21.76
N SER A 365 -23.28 -37.89 -21.23
CA SER A 365 -23.78 -39.09 -21.91
C SER A 365 -25.19 -39.47 -21.46
N GLY A 366 -25.80 -40.39 -22.20
CA GLY A 366 -27.17 -40.83 -21.98
C GLY A 366 -28.20 -39.85 -22.53
N ASN A 367 -29.47 -40.18 -22.39
CA ASN A 367 -30.58 -39.37 -22.87
C ASN A 367 -31.80 -39.53 -21.97
N ARG A 368 -32.82 -38.67 -22.20
CA ARG A 368 -34.06 -38.65 -21.42
C ARG A 368 -33.75 -38.56 -19.92
N SER A 369 -34.33 -39.45 -19.11
CA SER A 369 -34.11 -39.53 -17.66
C SER A 369 -32.69 -39.97 -17.27
N ASN A 370 -31.91 -40.49 -18.22
CA ASN A 370 -30.57 -41.03 -17.99
C ASN A 370 -29.47 -40.08 -18.50
N LEU A 371 -29.81 -38.85 -18.91
CA LEU A 371 -28.81 -37.85 -19.27
C LEU A 371 -27.98 -37.47 -18.04
N VAL A 372 -26.66 -37.62 -18.14
CA VAL A 372 -25.71 -37.42 -17.07
C VAL A 372 -24.62 -36.44 -17.50
N PHE A 373 -24.18 -35.61 -16.57
CA PHE A 373 -22.98 -34.80 -16.70
C PHE A 373 -21.99 -35.19 -15.60
N SER A 374 -20.78 -35.60 -15.97
CA SER A 374 -19.74 -35.92 -15.01
C SER A 374 -18.80 -34.74 -14.76
N ALA A 375 -18.38 -34.56 -13.51
CA ALA A 375 -17.30 -33.64 -13.13
C ALA A 375 -16.27 -34.39 -12.27
N ILE A 376 -14.99 -34.08 -12.44
CA ILE A 376 -13.88 -34.78 -11.77
C ILE A 376 -13.03 -33.74 -11.05
N ASP A 377 -12.79 -33.93 -9.77
CA ASP A 377 -11.88 -33.08 -8.99
C ASP A 377 -10.43 -33.49 -9.21
N LEU A 378 -9.71 -32.70 -10.01
CA LEU A 378 -8.30 -32.96 -10.31
C LEU A 378 -7.37 -32.67 -9.13
N ALA A 379 -7.81 -31.87 -8.15
CA ALA A 379 -7.03 -31.63 -6.93
C ALA A 379 -7.22 -32.73 -5.87
N GLN A 380 -8.19 -33.61 -6.07
CA GLN A 380 -8.54 -34.69 -5.16
C GLN A 380 -8.85 -34.22 -3.73
N LYS A 381 -9.62 -33.12 -3.59
CA LYS A 381 -9.95 -32.52 -2.28
C LYS A 381 -11.43 -32.63 -1.90
N SER A 382 -12.23 -33.31 -2.71
CA SER A 382 -13.69 -33.36 -2.53
C SER A 382 -14.15 -34.03 -1.23
N ASP A 383 -13.27 -34.71 -0.50
CA ASP A 383 -13.58 -35.36 0.78
C ASP A 383 -13.50 -34.43 1.98
N ILE A 384 -12.82 -33.29 1.84
CA ILE A 384 -12.65 -32.29 2.90
C ILE A 384 -13.31 -30.96 2.55
N ILE A 385 -13.62 -30.69 1.27
CA ILE A 385 -14.30 -29.48 0.82
C ILE A 385 -15.77 -29.74 0.51
N ASN A 386 -16.66 -28.87 0.97
CA ASN A 386 -18.06 -28.92 0.56
C ASN A 386 -18.18 -28.48 -0.91
N THR A 387 -19.01 -29.18 -1.69
CA THR A 387 -19.20 -28.90 -3.13
C THR A 387 -20.69 -28.84 -3.46
N GLN A 388 -21.13 -27.71 -4.00
CA GLN A 388 -22.49 -27.50 -4.52
C GLN A 388 -22.44 -27.20 -6.01
N PHE A 389 -23.44 -27.68 -6.74
CA PHE A 389 -23.55 -27.46 -8.18
C PHE A 389 -24.78 -26.63 -8.50
N LYS A 390 -24.60 -25.55 -9.25
CA LYS A 390 -25.66 -24.80 -9.93
C LYS A 390 -25.52 -25.01 -11.43
N ILE A 391 -26.63 -25.24 -12.11
CA ILE A 391 -26.64 -25.46 -13.56
C ILE A 391 -27.49 -24.40 -14.24
N LYS A 392 -27.07 -24.03 -15.45
CA LYS A 392 -27.89 -23.38 -16.45
C LYS A 392 -27.87 -24.24 -17.72
N TYR A 393 -28.99 -24.88 -17.98
CA TYR A 393 -29.20 -25.80 -19.10
C TYR A 393 -29.98 -25.08 -20.18
N ARG A 394 -29.42 -25.05 -21.40
CA ARG A 394 -30.02 -24.38 -22.55
C ARG A 394 -30.07 -25.33 -23.74
N THR A 395 -31.08 -25.16 -24.59
CA THR A 395 -31.20 -25.89 -25.85
C THR A 395 -31.30 -24.93 -27.02
N ASN A 396 -30.72 -25.30 -28.16
CA ASN A 396 -30.90 -24.53 -29.38
C ASN A 396 -32.40 -24.52 -29.76
N SER A 397 -32.89 -23.43 -30.33
CA SER A 397 -34.27 -23.30 -30.77
C SER A 397 -34.64 -24.41 -31.75
N ASP A 398 -35.47 -25.33 -31.25
CA ASP A 398 -36.34 -26.30 -31.92
C ASP A 398 -35.81 -26.97 -33.20
N ARG A 399 -35.47 -28.25 -33.07
CA ARG A 399 -35.63 -29.25 -34.17
C ARG A 399 -37.07 -29.31 -34.72
N PHE A 400 -38.03 -28.63 -34.08
CA PHE A 400 -39.46 -28.69 -34.33
C PHE A 400 -40.03 -27.47 -35.08
N THR A 401 -39.22 -26.46 -35.44
CA THR A 401 -39.68 -25.29 -36.21
C THR A 401 -38.87 -25.11 -37.48
N SER A 402 -39.55 -25.09 -38.63
CA SER A 402 -38.97 -25.05 -39.98
C SER A 402 -38.32 -23.72 -40.40
N LYS A 403 -38.09 -22.79 -39.46
CA LYS A 403 -37.47 -21.49 -39.76
C LYS A 403 -36.09 -21.37 -39.14
N ARG A 404 -35.14 -21.09 -40.04
CA ARG A 404 -33.70 -20.96 -39.88
C ARG A 404 -33.31 -19.67 -39.13
N ASP A 405 -34.01 -19.33 -38.06
CA ASP A 405 -33.73 -18.12 -37.29
C ASP A 405 -32.73 -18.45 -36.18
N SER A 406 -31.48 -18.06 -36.41
CA SER A 406 -30.36 -17.87 -35.47
C SER A 406 -30.18 -18.89 -34.34
N LEU A 407 -28.97 -19.47 -34.28
CA LEU A 407 -28.39 -20.35 -33.24
C LEU A 407 -28.49 -19.80 -31.79
N SER A 408 -29.69 -19.52 -31.30
CA SER A 408 -29.92 -18.91 -29.98
C SER A 408 -30.34 -20.00 -28.99
N TYR A 409 -29.45 -20.30 -28.06
CA TYR A 409 -29.73 -21.20 -26.95
C TYR A 409 -30.76 -20.57 -26.01
N LYS A 410 -31.87 -21.27 -25.75
CA LYS A 410 -32.91 -20.89 -24.78
C LYS A 410 -32.73 -21.67 -23.49
N THR A 411 -32.67 -20.96 -22.36
CA THR A 411 -32.61 -21.58 -21.03
C THR A 411 -33.87 -22.39 -20.76
N ARG A 412 -33.70 -23.67 -20.42
CA ARG A 412 -34.80 -24.57 -20.07
C ARG A 412 -34.83 -24.91 -18.58
N TYR A 413 -33.68 -24.83 -17.93
CA TYR A 413 -33.57 -24.96 -16.48
C TYR A 413 -32.39 -24.16 -15.95
N GLU A 414 -32.59 -23.50 -14.83
CA GLU A 414 -31.54 -22.82 -14.09
C GLU A 414 -31.80 -22.99 -12.59
N GLY A 415 -30.79 -23.43 -11.84
CA GLY A 415 -30.94 -23.61 -10.40
C GLY A 415 -29.85 -24.49 -9.78
N ILE A 416 -29.92 -24.62 -8.46
CA ILE A 416 -29.10 -25.57 -7.70
C ILE A 416 -29.53 -27.00 -8.09
N ILE A 417 -28.56 -27.87 -8.33
CA ILE A 417 -28.81 -29.30 -8.55
C ILE A 417 -29.09 -29.93 -7.17
N PRO A 418 -30.27 -30.55 -6.95
CA PRO A 418 -30.57 -31.22 -5.69
C PRO A 418 -29.53 -32.31 -5.37
N THR A 419 -29.20 -32.50 -4.09
CA THR A 419 -28.24 -33.52 -3.65
C THR A 419 -28.67 -34.94 -4.05
N THR A 420 -29.97 -35.20 -4.16
CA THR A 420 -30.52 -36.48 -4.65
C THR A 420 -30.22 -36.76 -6.12
N ALA A 421 -29.95 -35.72 -6.92
CA ALA A 421 -29.56 -35.83 -8.33
C ALA A 421 -28.04 -35.83 -8.53
N ILE A 422 -27.26 -35.96 -7.44
CA ILE A 422 -25.81 -35.96 -7.45
C ILE A 422 -25.31 -37.28 -6.86
N GLY A 423 -24.69 -38.11 -7.69
CA GLY A 423 -23.86 -39.21 -7.22
C GLY A 423 -22.44 -38.72 -6.95
N LYS A 424 -21.88 -38.97 -5.76
CA LYS A 424 -20.47 -38.73 -5.44
C LYS A 424 -19.77 -40.07 -5.22
N ASN A 425 -18.69 -40.31 -5.94
CA ASN A 425 -17.75 -41.40 -5.67
C ASN A 425 -16.34 -40.83 -5.61
N ASN A 426 -15.84 -40.61 -4.39
CA ASN A 426 -14.58 -39.92 -4.11
C ASN A 426 -14.49 -38.57 -4.85
N GLN A 427 -13.63 -38.50 -5.86
CA GLN A 427 -13.34 -37.29 -6.64
C GLN A 427 -14.22 -37.15 -7.90
N HIS A 428 -15.15 -38.07 -8.11
CA HIS A 428 -16.03 -38.10 -9.27
C HIS A 428 -17.46 -37.75 -8.87
N PHE A 429 -18.02 -36.77 -9.57
CA PHE A 429 -19.41 -36.35 -9.44
C PHE A 429 -20.19 -36.77 -10.70
N VAL A 430 -21.35 -37.37 -10.48
CA VAL A 430 -22.30 -37.78 -11.50
C VAL A 430 -23.57 -36.95 -11.30
N LEU A 431 -23.80 -35.97 -12.17
CA LEU A 431 -24.95 -35.08 -12.11
C LEU A 431 -26.04 -35.63 -13.03
N ASN A 432 -27.14 -36.13 -12.45
CA ASN A 432 -28.25 -36.75 -13.19
C ASN A 432 -29.16 -35.67 -13.79
N LEU A 433 -28.69 -35.02 -14.87
CA LEU A 433 -29.40 -33.92 -15.52
C LEU A 433 -30.80 -34.31 -16.01
N GLY A 434 -30.97 -35.56 -16.45
CA GLY A 434 -32.26 -36.10 -16.89
C GLY A 434 -33.33 -36.20 -15.80
N GLN A 435 -32.94 -36.09 -14.53
CA GLN A 435 -33.85 -36.12 -13.37
C GLN A 435 -34.24 -34.72 -12.89
N LEU A 436 -33.67 -33.67 -13.48
CA LEU A 436 -34.07 -32.29 -13.21
C LEU A 436 -35.45 -32.00 -13.84
N PRO A 437 -36.20 -30.99 -13.35
CA PRO A 437 -37.51 -30.63 -13.89
C PRO A 437 -37.39 -29.88 -15.23
N ILE A 438 -36.79 -30.54 -16.21
CA ILE A 438 -36.66 -30.13 -17.61
C ILE A 438 -37.75 -30.87 -18.40
N ASP A 439 -38.48 -30.15 -19.25
CA ASP A 439 -39.47 -30.78 -20.15
C ASP A 439 -38.79 -31.85 -21.01
N SER A 440 -39.31 -33.08 -20.94
CA SER A 440 -38.75 -34.27 -21.59
C SER A 440 -38.46 -34.13 -23.09
N LYS A 441 -39.17 -33.23 -23.79
CA LYS A 441 -38.91 -32.95 -25.22
C LYS A 441 -37.52 -32.34 -25.48
N TYR A 442 -36.91 -31.72 -24.45
CA TYR A 442 -35.58 -31.14 -24.51
C TYR A 442 -34.47 -32.12 -24.11
N LEU A 443 -34.82 -33.33 -23.68
CA LEU A 443 -33.88 -34.39 -23.29
C LEU A 443 -33.78 -35.50 -24.35
N LEU A 444 -34.34 -35.28 -25.54
CA LEU A 444 -34.38 -36.26 -26.62
C LEU A 444 -33.01 -36.39 -27.30
N PRO A 445 -32.65 -37.59 -27.79
CA PRO A 445 -31.51 -37.78 -28.67
C PRO A 445 -31.55 -36.81 -29.85
N GLY A 446 -30.38 -36.26 -30.18
CA GLY A 446 -30.19 -35.30 -31.23
C GLY A 446 -30.52 -33.84 -30.86
N THR A 447 -30.82 -33.56 -29.59
CA THR A 447 -31.03 -32.18 -29.13
C THR A 447 -29.67 -31.52 -28.90
N ALA A 448 -29.42 -30.37 -29.53
CA ALA A 448 -28.24 -29.55 -29.26
C ALA A 448 -28.42 -28.77 -27.95
N ILE A 449 -27.51 -28.96 -27.01
CA ILE A 449 -27.59 -28.41 -25.66
C ILE A 449 -26.30 -27.69 -25.26
N GLU A 450 -26.46 -26.69 -24.40
CA GLU A 450 -25.40 -25.95 -23.72
C GLU A 450 -25.61 -26.11 -22.22
N VAL A 451 -24.56 -26.51 -21.51
CA VAL A 451 -24.54 -26.64 -20.07
C VAL A 451 -23.48 -25.70 -19.52
N GLU A 452 -23.93 -24.73 -18.72
CA GLU A 452 -23.07 -23.92 -17.86
C GLU A 452 -23.25 -24.45 -16.43
N LEU A 453 -22.21 -25.07 -15.89
CA LEU A 453 -22.16 -25.58 -14.53
C LEU A 453 -21.32 -24.62 -13.68
N THR A 454 -21.95 -23.99 -12.69
CA THR A 454 -21.25 -23.22 -11.65
C THR A 454 -21.07 -24.12 -10.43
N VAL A 455 -19.82 -24.46 -10.14
CA VAL A 455 -19.43 -25.25 -8.98
C VAL A 455 -19.04 -24.29 -7.87
N ILE A 456 -19.73 -24.36 -6.73
CA ILE A 456 -19.47 -23.55 -5.55
C ILE A 456 -18.80 -24.48 -4.53
N ARG A 457 -17.59 -24.12 -4.10
CA ARG A 457 -16.82 -24.89 -3.12
C ARG A 457 -16.56 -24.06 -1.88
N SER A 458 -16.61 -24.68 -0.70
CA SER A 458 -16.41 -23.99 0.57
C SER A 458 -15.71 -24.85 1.63
N LEU A 459 -14.85 -24.21 2.43
CA LEU A 459 -14.20 -24.78 3.62
C LEU A 459 -14.07 -23.69 4.69
N GLY A 460 -14.55 -23.97 5.91
CA GLY A 460 -14.67 -22.95 6.95
C GLY A 460 -15.48 -21.75 6.45
N ASP A 461 -14.93 -20.56 6.62
CA ASP A 461 -15.56 -19.30 6.16
C ASP A 461 -15.23 -18.94 4.70
N ASN A 462 -14.40 -19.74 4.02
CA ASN A 462 -13.97 -19.45 2.65
C ASN A 462 -14.86 -20.13 1.60
N SER A 463 -15.06 -19.47 0.46
CA SER A 463 -15.75 -20.04 -0.71
C SER A 463 -15.24 -19.47 -2.04
N ALA A 464 -15.34 -20.28 -3.09
CA ALA A 464 -14.97 -19.93 -4.45
C ALA A 464 -15.92 -20.60 -5.46
N GLU A 465 -16.04 -19.96 -6.62
CA GLU A 465 -16.84 -20.45 -7.72
C GLU A 465 -15.97 -20.82 -8.91
N GLN A 466 -16.28 -21.95 -9.56
CA GLN A 466 -15.69 -22.36 -10.82
C GLN A 466 -16.80 -22.60 -11.84
N LYS A 467 -16.65 -22.05 -13.04
CA LYS A 467 -17.56 -22.34 -14.16
C LYS A 467 -16.99 -23.38 -15.10
N ILE A 468 -17.80 -24.37 -15.45
CA ILE A 468 -17.50 -25.41 -16.43
C ILE A 468 -18.56 -25.33 -17.54
N TYR A 469 -18.11 -25.27 -18.79
CA TYR A 469 -18.98 -25.17 -19.94
C TYR A 469 -18.89 -26.43 -20.80
N TRP A 470 -20.03 -26.83 -21.35
CA TRP A 470 -20.10 -27.85 -22.38
C TRP A 470 -21.18 -27.53 -23.40
N GLN A 471 -20.89 -27.78 -24.65
CA GLN A 471 -21.84 -27.68 -25.75
C GLN A 471 -21.73 -28.94 -26.60
N GLY A 472 -22.86 -29.53 -26.95
CA GLY A 472 -22.90 -30.74 -27.76
C GLY A 472 -24.32 -31.18 -28.08
N GLU A 473 -24.45 -32.36 -28.64
CA GLU A 473 -25.72 -32.99 -28.97
C GLU A 473 -25.95 -34.18 -28.04
N ILE A 474 -27.19 -34.42 -27.62
CA ILE A 474 -27.54 -35.60 -26.82
C ILE A 474 -27.48 -36.85 -27.70
N ASP A 475 -26.78 -37.89 -27.24
CA ASP A 475 -26.63 -39.17 -27.96
C ASP A 475 -27.91 -40.03 -28.01
#